data_AF-U6SK63-F1
#
_entry.id   AF-U6SK63-F1
#
_cell.length_a   1.000
_cell.length_b   1.000
_cell.length_c   1.000
_cell.angle_alpha   90.00
_cell.angle_beta   90.00
_cell.angle_gamma   90.00
#
_symmetry.space_group_name_H-M   'P 1'
#
loop_
_entity.id
_entity.type
_entity.pdbx_description
1 polymer ?
#
loop_
_entity_poly.entity_id
_entity_poly.type
_entity_poly.pdbx_seq_one_letter_code
_entity_poly.pdbx_strand_id
1 'polypeptide(L)'
;MEKIKKLLTQIKNLTGCRVREPNGLPIIDETSHVLPEDVRDFYSLCGGVVLFEHEDYPTFVVPPDKFVLANPIIIGELCEEDISSNWYIICNDGKDDYLTIDLAKERLGRCYDSFFDRHGLVGETQVIATSFTDLFERLIENKGQYWYWLKNDFDSLGDAYNA
;
A
#
# COMPACT_ATOMS: atom_id res chain seq x y z
N MET A 1 4.55 -16.45 -0.72
CA MET A 1 6.01 -16.27 -0.82
C MET A 1 6.58 -16.27 -2.25
N GLU A 2 6.43 -17.35 -3.04
CA GLU A 2 7.06 -17.45 -4.38
C GLU A 2 6.70 -16.30 -5.35
N LYS A 3 5.45 -15.83 -5.30
CA LYS A 3 4.97 -14.73 -6.15
C LYS A 3 5.71 -13.41 -5.85
N ILE A 4 5.79 -13.01 -4.58
CA ILE A 4 6.55 -11.83 -4.14
C ILE A 4 8.02 -11.93 -4.54
N LYS A 5 8.66 -13.09 -4.34
CA LYS A 5 10.06 -13.32 -4.74
C LYS A 5 10.27 -13.12 -6.24
N LYS A 6 9.33 -13.59 -7.07
CA LYS A 6 9.35 -13.38 -8.53
C LYS A 6 9.25 -11.89 -8.88
N LEU A 7 8.32 -11.15 -8.28
CA LEU A 7 8.16 -9.71 -8.50
C LEU A 7 9.42 -8.93 -8.10
N LEU A 8 10.00 -9.22 -6.93
CA LEU A 8 11.26 -8.60 -6.49
C LEU A 8 12.41 -8.89 -7.46
N THR A 9 12.47 -10.10 -8.02
CA THR A 9 13.48 -10.45 -9.03
C THR A 9 13.28 -9.68 -10.34
N GLN A 10 12.03 -9.49 -10.77
CA GLN A 10 11.71 -8.67 -11.93
C GLN A 10 12.13 -7.21 -11.72
N ILE A 11 11.80 -6.63 -10.56
CA ILE A 11 12.08 -5.23 -10.22
C ILE A 11 13.57 -4.90 -10.29
N LYS A 12 14.45 -5.82 -9.88
CA LYS A 12 15.91 -5.63 -9.96
C LYS A 12 16.43 -5.37 -11.38
N ASN A 13 15.64 -5.70 -12.41
CA ASN A 13 16.00 -5.52 -13.81
C ASN A 13 15.22 -4.36 -14.48
N LEU A 14 14.37 -3.64 -13.74
CA LEU A 14 13.61 -2.50 -14.26
C LEU A 14 14.36 -1.19 -14.03
N THR A 15 14.40 -0.34 -15.05
CA THR A 15 14.97 1.01 -14.95
C THR A 15 14.19 1.85 -13.95
N GLY A 16 14.88 2.63 -13.12
CA GLY A 16 14.25 3.50 -12.11
C GLY A 16 13.68 2.76 -10.91
N CYS A 17 13.92 1.45 -10.79
CA CYS A 17 13.45 0.64 -9.67
C CYS A 17 14.61 0.18 -8.78
N ARG A 18 14.38 0.09 -7.47
CA ARG A 18 15.34 -0.51 -6.52
C ARG A 18 14.63 -1.30 -5.42
N VAL A 19 15.20 -2.45 -5.07
CA VAL A 19 14.79 -3.24 -3.90
C VAL A 19 15.75 -2.92 -2.76
N ARG A 20 15.24 -2.56 -1.58
CA ARG A 20 16.06 -2.27 -0.40
C ARG A 20 16.39 -3.58 0.33
N GLU A 21 17.56 -3.63 0.95
CA GLU A 21 17.93 -4.77 1.79
C GLU A 21 16.92 -4.97 2.95
N PRO A 22 16.63 -6.21 3.35
CA PRO A 22 15.75 -6.49 4.49
C PRO A 22 16.21 -5.76 5.76
N ASN A 23 15.25 -5.19 6.49
CA ASN A 23 15.52 -4.47 7.75
C ASN A 23 14.48 -4.77 8.84
N GLY A 24 14.01 -6.02 8.89
CA GLY A 24 13.02 -6.49 9.87
C GLY A 24 11.59 -6.47 9.36
N LEU A 25 10.67 -6.88 10.23
CA LEU A 25 9.23 -6.87 9.97
C LEU A 25 8.58 -5.61 10.55
N PRO A 26 7.46 -5.14 9.99
CA PRO A 26 6.66 -4.10 10.60
C PRO A 26 6.22 -4.47 12.02
N ILE A 27 6.14 -3.47 12.88
CA ILE A 27 5.57 -3.60 14.23
C ILE A 27 4.12 -3.12 14.17
N ILE A 28 3.19 -3.98 14.55
CA ILE A 28 1.76 -3.67 14.61
C ILE A 28 1.21 -4.00 15.99
N ASP A 29 0.04 -3.44 16.33
CA ASP A 29 -0.72 -3.93 17.48
C ASP A 29 -1.37 -5.29 17.16
N GLU A 30 -0.68 -6.37 17.53
CA GLU A 30 -1.16 -7.75 17.31
C GLU A 30 -2.42 -8.11 18.11
N THR A 31 -2.87 -7.26 19.05
CA THR A 31 -4.13 -7.48 19.77
C THR A 31 -5.35 -7.07 18.97
N SER A 32 -5.18 -6.11 18.06
CA SER A 32 -6.27 -5.52 17.25
C SER A 32 -6.12 -5.80 15.76
N HIS A 33 -4.89 -6.03 15.28
CA HIS A 33 -4.56 -6.11 13.86
C HIS A 33 -3.86 -7.41 13.49
N VAL A 34 -4.07 -7.85 12.24
CA VAL A 34 -3.39 -9.00 11.66
C VAL A 34 -2.48 -8.54 10.54
N LEU A 35 -1.19 -8.91 10.58
CA LEU A 35 -0.28 -8.65 9.46
C LEU A 35 -0.55 -9.68 8.33
N PRO A 36 -0.94 -9.25 7.11
CA PRO A 36 -1.13 -10.16 5.98
C PRO A 36 0.13 -10.99 5.70
N GLU A 37 -0.08 -12.26 5.33
CA GLU A 37 1.03 -13.16 5.00
C GLU A 37 1.89 -12.64 3.86
N ASP A 38 1.29 -11.99 2.85
CA ASP A 38 2.04 -11.46 1.72
C ASP A 38 2.87 -10.21 2.04
N VAL A 39 2.41 -9.39 3.00
CA VAL A 39 3.21 -8.30 3.59
C VAL A 39 4.37 -8.87 4.41
N ARG A 40 4.11 -9.90 5.23
CA ARG A 40 5.15 -10.59 6.01
C ARG A 40 6.22 -11.20 5.10
N ASP A 41 5.80 -11.88 4.04
CA ASP A 41 6.69 -12.46 3.03
C ASP A 41 7.54 -11.38 2.36
N PHE A 42 6.93 -10.25 2.00
CA PHE A 42 7.63 -9.12 1.39
C PHE A 42 8.73 -8.55 2.29
N TYR A 43 8.40 -8.24 3.54
CA TYR A 43 9.38 -7.66 4.46
C TYR A 43 10.43 -8.68 4.96
N SER A 44 10.13 -9.99 4.89
CA SER A 44 11.13 -11.04 5.11
C SER A 44 12.16 -11.10 3.98
N LEU A 45 11.83 -10.57 2.79
CA LEU A 45 12.67 -10.62 1.59
C LEU A 45 13.32 -9.26 1.23
N CYS A 46 12.80 -8.14 1.73
CA CYS A 46 13.35 -6.79 1.46
C CYS A 46 12.88 -5.75 2.47
N GLY A 47 13.54 -4.58 2.52
CA GLY A 47 13.21 -3.47 3.41
C GLY A 47 12.36 -2.38 2.75
N GLY A 48 11.52 -2.75 1.78
CA GLY A 48 10.79 -1.81 0.93
C GLY A 48 11.37 -1.71 -0.49
N VAL A 49 10.66 -0.99 -1.36
CA VAL A 49 10.94 -0.93 -2.80
C VAL A 49 10.69 0.49 -3.30
N VAL A 50 11.49 0.93 -4.26
CA VAL A 50 11.20 2.10 -5.07
C VAL A 50 10.87 1.64 -6.47
N LEU A 51 9.74 2.10 -6.98
CA LEU A 51 9.23 1.82 -8.31
C LEU A 51 9.27 3.10 -9.13
N PHE A 52 9.99 3.06 -10.25
CA PHE A 52 9.96 4.07 -11.30
C PHE A 52 10.26 5.50 -10.81
N GLU A 53 11.34 5.68 -10.02
CA GLU A 53 11.74 6.94 -9.34
C GLU A 53 11.85 8.17 -10.26
N HIS A 54 11.97 7.98 -11.58
CA HIS A 54 12.14 9.04 -12.57
C HIS A 54 10.96 9.21 -13.52
N GLU A 55 9.86 8.47 -13.29
CA GLU A 55 8.62 8.63 -14.03
C GLU A 55 7.71 9.67 -13.33
N ASP A 56 6.59 10.03 -13.97
CA ASP A 56 5.67 11.05 -13.45
C ASP A 56 4.99 10.63 -12.12
N TYR A 57 4.77 9.33 -11.93
CA TYR A 57 4.10 8.76 -10.76
C TYR A 57 4.99 7.69 -10.11
N PRO A 58 6.12 8.09 -9.49
CA PRO A 58 6.95 7.15 -8.75
C PRO A 58 6.16 6.60 -7.55
N THR A 59 6.46 5.38 -7.14
CA THR A 59 5.82 4.79 -5.96
C THR A 59 6.87 4.15 -5.05
N PHE A 60 6.76 4.41 -3.77
CA PHE A 60 7.69 3.92 -2.75
C PHE A 60 6.92 3.00 -1.81
N VAL A 61 7.20 1.70 -1.86
CA VAL A 61 6.76 0.78 -0.81
C VAL A 61 7.60 1.07 0.42
N VAL A 62 6.95 1.47 1.52
CA VAL A 62 7.63 2.04 2.68
C VAL A 62 8.48 1.00 3.42
N PRO A 63 9.57 1.40 4.10
CA PRO A 63 10.32 0.48 4.96
C PRO A 63 9.49 0.08 6.20
N PRO A 64 9.87 -1.00 6.91
CA PRO A 64 9.12 -1.51 8.06
C PRO A 64 8.81 -0.49 9.16
N ASP A 65 9.72 0.45 9.43
CA ASP A 65 9.58 1.51 10.45
C ASP A 65 8.61 2.63 10.03
N LYS A 66 8.19 2.63 8.77
CA LYS A 66 7.21 3.55 8.19
C LYS A 66 5.89 2.87 7.84
N PHE A 67 5.79 1.57 8.05
CA PHE A 67 4.53 0.85 8.05
C PHE A 67 3.83 1.09 9.38
N VAL A 68 3.09 2.18 9.47
CA VAL A 68 2.43 2.69 10.68
C VAL A 68 0.98 3.04 10.40
N LEU A 69 0.17 3.22 11.45
CA LEU A 69 -1.21 3.69 11.33
C LEU A 69 -1.29 4.95 10.47
N ALA A 70 -2.22 4.95 9.52
CA ALA A 70 -2.36 6.01 8.54
C ALA A 70 -2.97 7.27 9.14
N ASN A 71 -4.03 7.13 9.94
CA ASN A 71 -4.80 8.26 10.46
C ASN A 71 -3.92 9.28 11.21
N PRO A 72 -3.05 8.90 12.16
CA PRO A 72 -2.19 9.88 12.84
C PRO A 72 -1.22 10.64 11.92
N ILE A 73 -0.88 10.06 10.75
CA ILE A 73 0.02 10.67 9.77
C ILE A 73 -0.74 11.59 8.82
N ILE A 74 -1.90 11.16 8.33
CA ILE A 74 -2.65 11.85 7.27
C ILE A 74 -3.58 12.92 7.84
N ILE A 75 -4.30 12.60 8.92
CA ILE A 75 -5.32 13.49 9.52
C ILE A 75 -4.92 14.03 10.90
N GLY A 76 -3.92 13.43 11.55
CA GLY A 76 -3.40 13.88 12.84
C GLY A 76 -4.15 13.34 14.07
N GLU A 77 -5.13 12.45 13.87
CA GLU A 77 -5.94 11.81 14.91
C GLU A 77 -6.03 10.29 14.67
N LEU A 78 -6.42 9.50 15.66
CA LEU A 78 -6.60 8.04 15.48
C LEU A 78 -7.92 7.69 14.77
N CYS A 79 -8.98 8.46 15.04
CA CYS A 79 -10.35 8.18 14.61
C CYS A 79 -10.80 6.75 14.92
N GLU A 80 -10.66 6.32 16.18
CA GLU A 80 -10.88 4.93 16.65
C GLU A 80 -12.24 4.31 16.27
N GLU A 81 -13.28 5.13 16.06
CA GLU A 81 -14.61 4.66 15.67
C GLU A 81 -14.77 4.42 14.16
N ASP A 82 -13.83 4.89 13.33
CA ASP A 82 -13.86 4.74 11.88
C ASP A 82 -13.06 3.49 11.43
N ILE A 83 -13.46 2.88 10.31
CA ILE A 83 -12.74 1.71 9.77
C ILE A 83 -11.30 2.04 9.39
N SER A 84 -11.02 3.29 9.03
CA SER A 84 -9.68 3.80 8.71
C SER A 84 -8.69 3.71 9.85
N SER A 85 -9.16 3.62 11.10
CA SER A 85 -8.31 3.40 12.27
C SER A 85 -7.52 2.09 12.23
N ASN A 86 -7.88 1.17 11.32
CA ASN A 86 -7.20 -0.11 11.10
C ASN A 86 -6.22 -0.09 9.92
N TRP A 87 -6.07 1.05 9.25
CA TRP A 87 -5.30 1.16 8.02
C TRP A 87 -3.86 1.59 8.30
N TYR A 88 -2.94 0.94 7.61
CA TYR A 88 -1.50 1.21 7.72
C TYR A 88 -0.98 1.74 6.41
N ILE A 89 -0.01 2.66 6.47
CA ILE A 89 0.70 3.13 5.29
C ILE A 89 1.52 1.97 4.70
N ILE A 90 1.32 1.68 3.42
CA ILE A 90 2.12 0.68 2.69
C ILE A 90 2.92 1.30 1.54
N CYS A 91 2.40 2.36 0.92
CA CYS A 91 3.12 3.11 -0.12
C CYS A 91 2.96 4.63 0.03
N ASN A 92 3.86 5.39 -0.59
CA ASN A 92 3.69 6.82 -0.86
C ASN A 92 4.23 7.22 -2.25
N ASP A 93 3.98 8.46 -2.65
CA ASP A 93 4.45 9.07 -3.91
C ASP A 93 5.80 9.81 -3.79
N GLY A 94 6.45 9.77 -2.62
CA GLY A 94 7.65 10.54 -2.30
C GLY A 94 7.39 11.96 -1.81
N LYS A 95 6.12 12.36 -1.69
CA LYS A 95 5.66 13.59 -1.07
C LYS A 95 4.79 13.23 0.13
N ASP A 96 3.50 13.55 0.09
CA ASP A 96 2.55 13.41 1.20
C ASP A 96 1.25 12.70 0.77
N ASP A 97 1.25 12.01 -0.37
CA ASP A 97 0.13 11.17 -0.79
C ASP A 97 0.44 9.69 -0.53
N TYR A 98 -0.52 8.99 0.08
CA TYR A 98 -0.32 7.65 0.62
C TYR A 98 -1.29 6.63 0.02
N LEU A 99 -0.82 5.39 -0.09
CA LEU A 99 -1.68 4.23 -0.25
C LEU A 99 -1.63 3.43 1.05
N THR A 100 -2.80 2.99 1.50
CA THR A 100 -2.93 2.27 2.77
C THR A 100 -3.40 0.84 2.56
N ILE A 101 -3.22 0.01 3.59
CA ILE A 101 -3.67 -1.38 3.64
C ILE A 101 -4.46 -1.63 4.93
N ASP A 102 -5.60 -2.31 4.83
CA ASP A 102 -6.43 -2.68 5.98
C ASP A 102 -5.85 -3.90 6.72
N LEU A 103 -5.65 -3.79 8.03
CA LEU A 103 -5.23 -4.90 8.89
C LEU A 103 -6.37 -5.44 9.77
N ALA A 104 -7.58 -4.90 9.67
CA ALA A 104 -8.77 -5.48 10.29
C ALA A 104 -9.11 -6.82 9.63
N LYS A 105 -9.53 -7.79 10.44
CA LYS A 105 -9.78 -9.16 9.98
C LYS A 105 -10.83 -9.25 8.87
N GLU A 106 -11.84 -8.39 8.91
CA GLU A 106 -12.98 -8.37 7.98
C GLU A 106 -12.58 -7.89 6.57
N ARG A 107 -11.52 -7.09 6.47
CA ARG A 107 -11.07 -6.43 5.22
C ARG A 107 -9.59 -6.67 4.94
N LEU A 108 -9.01 -7.65 5.63
CA LEU A 108 -7.57 -7.91 5.69
C LEU A 108 -6.92 -7.89 4.30
N GLY A 109 -5.96 -6.98 4.12
CA GLY A 109 -5.15 -6.86 2.92
C GLY A 109 -5.71 -5.95 1.82
N ARG A 110 -6.96 -5.45 1.93
CA ARG A 110 -7.48 -4.46 0.98
C ARG A 110 -6.64 -3.19 1.03
N CYS A 111 -6.37 -2.63 -0.13
CA CYS A 111 -5.58 -1.42 -0.27
C CYS A 111 -6.44 -0.27 -0.79
N TYR A 112 -6.18 0.93 -0.30
CA TYR A 112 -7.00 2.11 -0.59
C TYR A 112 -6.20 3.27 -1.17
N ASP A 113 -6.86 4.04 -2.02
CA ASP A 113 -6.42 5.38 -2.39
C ASP A 113 -6.62 6.29 -1.17
N SER A 114 -5.53 6.61 -0.49
CA SER A 114 -5.50 7.39 0.75
C SER A 114 -4.75 8.70 0.56
N PHE A 115 -4.93 9.33 -0.60
CA PHE A 115 -4.50 10.71 -0.79
C PHE A 115 -5.18 11.62 0.23
N PHE A 116 -4.50 12.71 0.55
CA PHE A 116 -4.90 13.58 1.66
C PHE A 116 -6.35 14.10 1.53
N ASP A 117 -6.83 14.30 0.31
CA ASP A 117 -8.15 14.86 0.01
C ASP A 117 -9.32 13.86 0.11
N ARG A 118 -9.03 12.57 0.26
CA ARG A 118 -10.04 11.49 0.19
C ARG A 118 -9.91 10.41 1.25
N HIS A 119 -8.78 10.35 1.96
CA HIS A 119 -8.52 9.35 2.98
C HIS A 119 -9.60 9.34 4.07
N GLY A 120 -10.26 8.20 4.24
CA GLY A 120 -11.27 8.00 5.28
C GLY A 120 -12.59 8.74 5.00
N LEU A 121 -12.81 9.18 3.76
CA LEU A 121 -14.06 9.81 3.34
C LEU A 121 -14.97 8.81 2.62
N VAL A 122 -16.19 8.70 3.13
CA VAL A 122 -17.24 7.81 2.57
C VAL A 122 -17.55 8.19 1.13
N GLY A 123 -17.38 7.23 0.21
CA GLY A 123 -17.64 7.43 -1.21
C GLY A 123 -16.46 7.99 -2.02
N GLU A 124 -15.37 8.38 -1.35
CA GLU A 124 -14.16 8.92 -1.99
C GLU A 124 -12.91 8.05 -1.73
N THR A 125 -12.99 7.07 -0.82
CA THR A 125 -11.88 6.18 -0.50
C THR A 125 -11.95 4.90 -1.34
N GLN A 126 -11.46 4.98 -2.56
CA GLN A 126 -11.54 3.86 -3.52
C GLN A 126 -10.69 2.66 -3.07
N VAL A 127 -11.24 1.45 -3.23
CA VAL A 127 -10.47 0.21 -3.16
C VAL A 127 -9.64 0.09 -4.44
N ILE A 128 -8.31 0.05 -4.32
CA ILE A 128 -7.40 0.00 -5.48
C ILE A 128 -6.77 -1.39 -5.66
N ALA A 129 -6.72 -2.20 -4.61
CA ALA A 129 -6.31 -3.59 -4.67
C ALA A 129 -6.91 -4.43 -3.55
N THR A 130 -6.95 -5.74 -3.76
CA THR A 130 -7.54 -6.73 -2.83
C THR A 130 -6.54 -7.39 -1.89
N SER A 131 -5.25 -7.20 -2.13
CA SER A 131 -4.12 -7.69 -1.31
C SER A 131 -2.89 -6.82 -1.57
N PHE A 132 -1.85 -6.94 -0.73
CA PHE A 132 -0.58 -6.27 -1.01
C PHE A 132 0.04 -6.78 -2.32
N THR A 133 -0.03 -8.08 -2.58
CA THR A 133 0.50 -8.66 -3.83
C THR A 133 -0.23 -8.12 -5.06
N ASP A 134 -1.55 -7.99 -5.00
CA ASP A 134 -2.37 -7.40 -6.08
C ASP A 134 -1.99 -5.93 -6.33
N LEU A 135 -1.85 -5.13 -5.25
CA LEU A 135 -1.38 -3.76 -5.35
C LEU A 135 -0.01 -3.70 -6.02
N PHE A 136 0.92 -4.54 -5.56
CA PHE A 136 2.30 -4.52 -6.01
C PHE A 136 2.42 -4.89 -7.49
N GLU A 137 1.68 -5.89 -7.96
CA GLU A 137 1.61 -6.24 -9.38
C GLU A 137 1.09 -5.09 -10.24
N ARG A 138 -0.04 -4.48 -9.85
CA ARG A 138 -0.64 -3.37 -10.59
C ARG A 138 0.29 -2.17 -10.69
N LEU A 139 1.03 -1.85 -9.61
CA LEU A 139 2.02 -0.78 -9.62
C LEU A 139 3.19 -1.08 -10.57
N ILE A 140 3.70 -2.32 -10.58
CA ILE A 140 4.77 -2.75 -11.48
C ILE A 140 4.30 -2.71 -12.94
N GLU A 141 3.08 -3.17 -13.21
CA GLU A 141 2.48 -3.18 -14.56
C GLU A 141 2.16 -1.78 -15.07
N ASN A 142 1.79 -0.86 -14.17
CA ASN A 142 1.49 0.54 -14.49
C ASN A 142 2.73 1.37 -14.82
N LYS A 143 3.94 0.91 -14.48
CA LYS A 143 5.22 1.51 -14.93
C LYS A 143 5.39 3.00 -14.61
N GLY A 144 4.91 3.44 -13.45
CA GLY A 144 5.02 4.84 -13.03
C GLY A 144 4.20 5.82 -13.89
N GLN A 145 3.24 5.31 -14.67
CA GLN A 145 2.27 6.14 -15.39
C GLN A 145 1.16 6.63 -14.46
N TYR A 146 0.26 7.46 -14.97
CA TYR A 146 -0.94 7.93 -14.26
C TYR A 146 -1.63 6.79 -13.49
N TRP A 147 -2.07 7.08 -12.26
CA TRP A 147 -2.63 6.11 -11.33
C TRP A 147 -3.67 5.22 -12.02
N TYR A 148 -3.45 3.90 -12.01
CA TYR A 148 -4.25 2.98 -12.80
C TYR A 148 -5.73 3.01 -12.42
N TRP A 149 -6.05 3.29 -11.15
CA TRP A 149 -7.43 3.36 -10.64
C TRP A 149 -8.17 4.64 -11.02
N LEU A 150 -7.44 5.67 -11.47
CA LEU A 150 -8.00 6.94 -11.95
C LEU A 150 -8.16 6.97 -13.48
N LYS A 151 -7.79 5.89 -14.19
CA LYS A 151 -7.99 5.76 -15.63
C LYS A 151 -9.44 5.38 -15.93
N ASN A 152 -9.97 5.84 -17.06
CA ASN A 152 -11.36 5.60 -17.47
C ASN A 152 -11.69 4.12 -17.73
N ASP A 153 -10.68 3.29 -17.95
CA ASP A 153 -10.80 1.85 -18.21
C ASP A 153 -10.58 0.99 -16.95
N PHE A 154 -10.46 1.61 -15.78
CA PHE A 154 -10.38 0.86 -14.52
C PHE A 154 -11.74 0.31 -14.11
N ASP A 155 -11.84 -1.02 -14.01
CA ASP A 155 -12.96 -1.68 -13.38
C ASP A 155 -12.92 -1.44 -11.86
N SER A 156 -13.78 -0.54 -11.39
CA SER A 156 -13.84 -0.16 -9.97
C SER A 156 -14.05 -1.37 -9.05
N LEU A 157 -13.26 -1.42 -7.98
CA LEU A 157 -13.40 -2.41 -6.90
C LEU A 157 -14.33 -1.93 -5.78
N GLY A 158 -14.97 -0.77 -5.96
CA GLY A 158 -15.83 -0.13 -4.98
C GLY A 158 -15.09 0.85 -4.07
N ASP A 159 -15.79 1.26 -3.02
CA ASP A 159 -15.31 2.19 -1.99
C ASP A 159 -15.09 1.43 -0.67
N ALA A 160 -14.18 1.92 0.16
CA ALA A 160 -13.84 1.30 1.44
C ALA A 160 -15.05 1.09 2.35
N TYR A 161 -16.06 1.94 2.24
CA TYR A 161 -17.27 1.94 3.08
C TYR A 161 -18.45 1.19 2.45
N ASN A 162 -18.31 0.67 1.23
CA ASN A 162 -19.33 -0.14 0.54
C ASN A 162 -19.17 -1.65 0.80
N ALA A 163 -18.29 -2.03 1.74
CA ALA A 163 -17.84 -3.40 2.02
C ALA A 163 -18.81 -4.22 2.88
#